data_AF-A0A3D1Q9D3-F1
#
_entry.id   AF-A0A3D1Q9D3-F1
#
_cell.length_a   1.000
_cell.length_b   1.000
_cell.length_c   1.000
_cell.angle_alpha   90.00
_cell.angle_beta   90.00
_cell.angle_gamma   90.00
#
_symmetry.space_group_name_H-M   'P 1'
#
loop_
_entity.id
_entity.type
_entity.pdbx_description
1 polymer ?
#
loop_
_entity_poly.entity_id
_entity_poly.type
_entity_poly.pdbx_seq_one_letter_code
_entity_poly.pdbx_strand_id
1 'polypeptide(L)'
;MATMDKWDEQFTQEDLARLVVDMMHRTVVHHVFWFKEVEHQMGTEEAMKIFDAAYKRSYDTQMKRLGKFFGFEMVEGVPKPFLEMPREKLLSLLTD
;
A
#
# COMPACT_ATOMS: atom_id res chain seq x y z
N MET A 1 -10.41 -17.26 12.56
CA MET A 1 -11.79 -17.54 12.09
C MET A 1 -12.84 -16.71 12.82
N ALA A 2 -12.77 -16.57 14.15
CA ALA A 2 -13.73 -15.80 14.98
C ALA A 2 -13.83 -14.27 14.72
N THR A 3 -12.98 -13.68 13.88
CA THR A 3 -13.05 -12.24 13.53
C THR A 3 -13.72 -11.96 12.19
N MET A 4 -13.91 -12.97 11.33
CA MET A 4 -14.59 -12.78 10.04
C MET A 4 -16.11 -12.69 10.24
N ASP A 5 -16.67 -13.42 11.21
CA ASP A 5 -18.11 -13.43 11.54
C ASP A 5 -18.69 -12.02 11.77
N LYS A 6 -17.98 -11.16 12.53
CA LYS A 6 -18.55 -9.86 12.92
C LYS A 6 -18.71 -8.86 11.77
N TRP A 7 -17.91 -8.98 10.71
CA TRP A 7 -17.95 -8.05 9.59
C TRP A 7 -18.86 -8.56 8.47
N ASP A 8 -18.98 -9.89 8.33
CA ASP A 8 -19.81 -10.53 7.30
C ASP A 8 -21.31 -10.38 7.59
N GLU A 9 -21.73 -10.44 8.86
CA GLU A 9 -23.14 -10.34 9.23
C GLU A 9 -23.71 -8.92 9.18
N GLN A 10 -22.86 -7.88 9.19
CA GLN A 10 -23.29 -6.48 9.33
C GLN A 10 -23.13 -5.63 8.07
N PHE A 11 -22.30 -6.05 7.12
CA PHE A 11 -21.98 -5.27 5.93
C PHE A 11 -22.46 -5.96 4.66
N THR A 12 -22.99 -5.17 3.72
CA THR A 12 -23.24 -5.67 2.36
C THR A 12 -21.91 -5.91 1.63
N GLN A 13 -21.96 -6.65 0.51
CA GLN A 13 -20.81 -6.83 -0.38
C GLN A 13 -20.22 -5.48 -0.83
N GLU A 14 -21.08 -4.48 -1.10
CA GLU A 14 -20.65 -3.14 -1.49
C GLU A 14 -19.95 -2.42 -0.35
N ASP A 15 -20.47 -2.51 0.88
CA ASP A 15 -19.85 -1.90 2.05
C ASP A 15 -18.45 -2.46 2.31
N LEU A 16 -18.30 -3.79 2.20
CA LEU A 16 -17.01 -4.45 2.32
C LEU A 16 -16.03 -3.99 1.23
N ALA A 17 -16.48 -3.85 -0.02
CA ALA A 17 -15.65 -3.34 -1.10
C ALA A 17 -15.21 -1.89 -0.87
N ARG A 18 -16.13 -1.02 -0.43
CA ARG A 18 -15.83 0.38 -0.07
C ARG A 18 -14.85 0.46 1.10
N LEU A 19 -15.03 -0.40 2.09
CA LEU A 19 -14.14 -0.49 3.25
C LEU A 19 -12.73 -0.91 2.86
N VAL A 20 -12.56 -1.85 1.92
CA VAL A 20 -11.23 -2.22 1.41
C VAL A 20 -10.51 -1.00 0.83
N VAL A 21 -11.20 -0.21 0.01
CA VAL A 21 -10.64 1.03 -0.56
C VAL A 21 -10.34 2.05 0.53
N ASP A 22 -11.25 2.25 1.49
CA ASP A 22 -11.06 3.17 2.63
C ASP A 22 -9.86 2.77 3.49
N MET A 23 -9.66 1.48 3.74
CA MET A 23 -8.51 0.97 4.51
C MET A 23 -7.18 1.22 3.80
N MET A 24 -7.14 1.11 2.47
CA MET A 24 -5.95 1.48 1.69
C MET A 24 -5.66 2.98 1.84
N HIS A 25 -6.67 3.83 1.65
CA HIS A 25 -6.54 5.28 1.82
C HIS A 25 -6.03 5.65 3.23
N ARG A 26 -6.64 5.08 4.28
CA ARG A 26 -6.22 5.32 5.68
C ARG A 26 -4.78 4.91 5.95
N THR A 27 -4.30 3.83 5.32
CA THR A 27 -2.92 3.37 5.46
C THR A 27 -1.95 4.42 4.92
N VAL A 28 -2.25 4.98 3.74
CA VAL A 28 -1.45 6.05 3.12
C VAL A 28 -1.47 7.31 3.98
N VAL A 29 -2.66 7.77 4.39
CA VAL A 29 -2.82 8.97 5.24
C VAL A 29 -2.10 8.81 6.58
N HIS A 30 -2.21 7.64 7.22
CA HIS A 30 -1.49 7.34 8.45
C HIS A 30 0.01 7.47 8.27
N HIS A 31 0.57 6.93 7.17
CA HIS A 31 2.01 7.03 6.90
C HIS A 31 2.47 8.48 6.69
N VAL A 32 1.62 9.32 6.08
CA VAL A 32 1.89 10.75 5.93
C VAL A 32 1.89 11.47 7.27
N PHE A 33 0.85 11.28 8.11
CA PHE A 33 0.80 11.93 9.42
C PHE A 33 1.93 11.50 10.34
N TRP A 34 2.25 10.21 10.36
CA TRP A 34 3.42 9.72 11.08
C TRP A 34 4.70 10.37 10.59
N PHE A 35 4.93 10.45 9.27
CA PHE A 35 6.12 11.09 8.72
C PHE A 35 6.20 12.57 9.10
N LYS A 36 5.09 13.31 9.03
CA LYS A 36 5.04 14.72 9.42
C LYS A 36 5.36 14.94 10.89
N GLU A 37 4.93 14.02 11.77
CA GLU A 37 5.31 14.07 13.18
C GLU A 37 6.80 13.79 13.38
N VAL A 38 7.36 12.79 12.70
CA VAL A 38 8.81 12.50 12.75
C VAL A 38 9.62 13.71 12.25
N GLU A 39 9.20 14.33 11.15
CA GLU A 39 9.83 15.55 10.63
C GLU A 39 9.75 16.70 11.62
N HIS A 40 8.61 16.90 12.28
CA HIS A 40 8.43 17.94 13.29
C HIS A 40 9.38 17.74 14.49
N GLN A 41 9.54 16.50 14.95
CA GLN A 41 10.34 16.18 16.14
C GLN A 41 11.84 16.10 15.87
N MET A 42 12.24 15.61 14.69
CA MET A 42 13.63 15.23 14.41
C MET A 42 14.29 16.07 13.30
N GLY A 43 13.52 16.91 12.61
CA GLY A 43 13.97 17.65 11.44
C GLY A 43 14.01 16.80 10.17
N THR A 44 14.02 17.47 9.01
CA THR A 44 13.84 16.83 7.70
C THR A 44 14.91 15.79 7.36
N GLU A 45 16.19 16.05 7.63
CA GLU A 45 17.26 15.12 7.25
C GLU A 45 17.12 13.75 7.94
N GLU A 46 16.89 13.77 9.25
CA GLU A 46 16.73 12.54 10.03
C GLU A 46 15.40 11.86 9.70
N ALA A 47 14.34 12.64 9.51
CA ALA A 47 13.04 12.11 9.10
C ALA A 47 13.10 11.38 7.76
N MET A 48 13.89 11.85 6.79
CA MET A 48 14.08 11.18 5.50
C MET A 48 14.83 9.84 5.65
N LYS A 49 15.84 9.75 6.52
CA LYS A 49 16.53 8.48 6.83
C LYS A 49 15.58 7.47 7.46
N ILE A 50 14.77 7.92 8.42
CA ILE A 50 13.75 7.10 9.06
C ILE A 50 12.67 6.67 8.06
N PHE A 51 12.25 7.59 7.18
CA PHE A 51 11.28 7.33 6.14
C PHE A 51 11.76 6.25 5.17
N ASP A 52 13.01 6.29 4.70
CA ASP A 52 13.55 5.28 3.78
C ASP A 52 13.47 3.86 4.39
N ALA A 53 13.85 3.72 5.67
CA ALA A 53 13.76 2.45 6.39
C ALA A 53 12.31 1.98 6.59
N ALA A 54 11.40 2.89 6.94
CA ALA A 54 9.99 2.57 7.16
C ALA A 54 9.27 2.23 5.85
N TYR A 55 9.50 3.02 4.80
CA TYR A 55 8.91 2.84 3.48
C TYR A 55 9.26 1.47 2.92
N LYS A 56 10.53 1.07 2.93
CA LYS A 56 10.95 -0.23 2.39
C LYS A 56 10.21 -1.40 3.05
N ARG A 57 10.09 -1.39 4.38
CA ARG A 57 9.38 -2.43 5.14
C ARG A 57 7.88 -2.40 4.88
N SER A 58 7.29 -1.21 4.87
CA SER A 58 5.86 -1.00 4.62
C SER A 58 5.47 -1.45 3.22
N TYR A 59 6.25 -1.04 2.22
CA TYR A 59 6.09 -1.39 0.82
C TYR A 59 6.14 -2.91 0.62
N ASP A 60 7.20 -3.58 1.09
CA ASP A 60 7.36 -5.03 0.96
C ASP A 60 6.17 -5.79 1.56
N THR A 61 5.70 -5.35 2.73
CA THR A 61 4.58 -5.98 3.41
C THR A 61 3.27 -5.82 2.63
N GLN A 62 2.98 -4.59 2.18
CA GLN A 62 1.77 -4.30 1.43
C GLN A 62 1.77 -5.00 0.07
N MET A 63 2.87 -4.93 -0.68
CA MET A 63 2.97 -5.55 -1.99
C MET A 63 2.93 -7.07 -1.96
N LYS A 64 3.55 -7.71 -0.95
CA LYS A 64 3.39 -9.17 -0.76
C LYS A 64 1.94 -9.56 -0.49
N ARG A 65 1.22 -8.76 0.31
CA ARG A 65 -0.21 -9.00 0.59
C ARG A 65 -1.05 -8.83 -0.67
N LEU A 66 -0.83 -7.77 -1.44
CA LEU A 66 -1.54 -7.50 -2.69
C LEU A 66 -1.22 -8.57 -3.75
N GLY A 67 0.04 -8.96 -3.89
CA GLY A 67 0.46 -10.01 -4.83
C GLY A 67 -0.19 -11.35 -4.50
N LYS A 68 -0.25 -11.74 -3.22
CA LYS A 68 -0.99 -12.94 -2.80
C LYS A 68 -2.48 -12.85 -3.09
N PHE A 69 -3.09 -11.68 -2.87
CA PHE A 69 -4.54 -11.49 -3.06
C PHE A 69 -4.94 -11.47 -4.54
N PHE A 70 -4.17 -10.76 -5.38
CA PHE A 70 -4.45 -10.57 -6.80
C PHE A 70 -3.76 -11.60 -7.72
N GLY A 71 -2.91 -12.47 -7.17
CA GLY A 71 -2.27 -13.55 -7.91
C GLY A 71 -1.07 -13.13 -8.76
N PHE A 72 -0.33 -12.08 -8.37
CA PHE A 72 0.89 -11.67 -9.06
C PHE A 72 2.15 -11.88 -8.23
N GLU A 73 3.26 -12.15 -8.92
CA GLU A 73 4.58 -12.31 -8.33
C GLU A 73 5.30 -10.95 -8.18
N MET A 74 6.20 -10.88 -7.20
CA MET A 74 7.12 -9.74 -7.01
C MET A 74 8.54 -10.17 -7.39
N VAL A 75 9.21 -9.40 -8.23
CA VAL A 75 10.62 -9.62 -8.65
C VAL A 75 11.42 -8.39 -8.25
N GLU A 76 12.40 -8.56 -7.36
CA GLU A 76 13.26 -7.48 -6.84
C GLU A 76 12.49 -6.24 -6.33
N GLY A 77 11.33 -6.46 -5.72
CA GLY A 77 10.48 -5.37 -5.22
C GLY A 77 9.59 -4.72 -6.27
N VAL A 78 9.47 -5.27 -7.48
CA VAL A 78 8.57 -4.78 -8.53
C VAL A 78 7.54 -5.86 -8.90
N PRO A 79 6.25 -5.53 -9.09
CA PRO A 79 5.28 -6.47 -9.63
C PRO A 79 5.72 -6.98 -11.00
N LYS A 80 5.80 -8.31 -11.15
CA LYS A 80 6.14 -8.96 -12.42
C LYS A 80 5.27 -8.48 -13.60
N PRO A 81 3.95 -8.26 -13.44
CA PRO A 81 3.14 -7.72 -14.53
C PRO A 81 3.61 -6.37 -15.08
N PHE A 82 4.27 -5.53 -14.27
CA PHE A 82 4.84 -4.27 -14.75
C PHE A 82 6.17 -4.46 -15.45
N LEU A 83 6.97 -5.45 -15.06
CA LEU A 83 8.24 -5.77 -15.74
C LEU A 83 8.00 -6.35 -17.15
N GLU A 84 6.90 -7.08 -17.33
CA GLU A 84 6.53 -7.71 -18.60
C GLU A 84 5.64 -6.78 -19.47
N MET A 85 5.26 -5.62 -18.96
CA MET A 85 4.39 -4.68 -19.65
C MET A 85 5.16 -3.93 -20.76
N PRO A 86 4.58 -3.76 -21.96
CA PRO A 86 5.16 -2.91 -23.00
C PRO A 86 5.40 -1.49 -22.51
N ARG A 87 6.51 -0.88 -22.93
CA ARG A 87 6.93 0.45 -22.51
C ARG A 87 5.83 1.49 -22.71
N GLU A 88 5.10 1.42 -23.81
CA GLU A 88 4.03 2.36 -24.16
C GLU A 88 2.90 2.34 -23.13
N LYS A 89 2.56 1.17 -22.59
CA LYS A 89 1.53 1.02 -21.55
C LYS A 89 2.01 1.48 -20.17
N LEU A 90 3.30 1.28 -19.86
CA LEU A 90 3.89 1.83 -18.65
C LEU A 90 3.90 3.36 -18.70
N LEU A 91 4.21 3.94 -19.87
CA LEU A 91 4.17 5.39 -20.06
C LEU A 91 2.75 5.93 -19.92
N SER A 92 1.75 5.30 -20.54
CA SER A 92 0.35 5.73 -20.37
C SER A 92 -0.08 5.70 -18.90
N LEU A 93 0.30 4.66 -18.14
CA LEU A 93 -0.01 4.56 -16.71
C LEU A 93 0.63 5.67 -15.85
N LEU A 94 1.74 6.25 -16.30
CA LEU A 94 2.45 7.31 -15.59
C LEU A 94 1.97 8.72 -15.97
N THR A 95 1.39 8.89 -17.16
CA THR A 95 1.05 10.21 -17.71
C THR A 95 -0.44 10.50 -17.79
N ASP A 96 -1.28 9.47 -17.78
CA ASP A 96 -2.74 9.58 -17.84
C ASP A 96 -3.38 9.56 -16.44
#